data_AF-A0A1H8AC19-F1
#
_entry.id   AF-A0A1H8AC19-F1
#
_cell.length_a   1.000
_cell.length_b   1.000
_cell.length_c   1.000
_cell.angle_alpha   90.00
_cell.angle_beta   90.00
_cell.angle_gamma   90.00
#
_symmetry.space_group_name_H-M   'P 1'
#
loop_
_entity.id
_entity.type
_entity.pdbx_description
1 polymer ?
#
loop_
_entity_poly.entity_id
_entity_poly.type
_entity_poly.pdbx_seq_one_letter_code
_entity_poly.pdbx_strand_id
1 'polypeptide(L)' 'MDQNHQLLLKRVTDARAALAEAVSTQNPFGLSQALDELEEALRQAREGGVEVPPESGDRVG' A
#
# COMPACT_ATOMS: atom_id res chain seq x y z
N MET A 1 18.59 -2.50 -8.10
CA MET A 1 17.43 -2.21 -7.25
C MET A 1 17.92 -2.04 -5.84
N ASP A 2 17.80 -0.84 -5.30
CA ASP A 2 18.29 -0.48 -3.97
C ASP A 2 17.50 -1.19 -2.88
N GLN A 3 18.15 -1.61 -1.78
CA GLN A 3 17.52 -2.34 -0.68
C GLN A 3 16.33 -1.57 -0.06
N ASN A 4 16.39 -0.23 -0.10
CA ASN A 4 15.32 0.66 0.33
C ASN A 4 14.06 0.54 -0.56
N HIS A 5 14.27 0.38 -1.87
CA HIS A 5 13.22 0.20 -2.88
C HIS A 5 12.42 -1.09 -2.64
N GLN A 6 13.12 -2.19 -2.32
CA GLN A 6 12.47 -3.47 -1.99
C GLN A 6 11.70 -3.40 -0.67
N LEU A 7 12.22 -2.67 0.32
CA LEU A 7 11.56 -2.49 1.60
C LEU A 7 10.27 -1.66 1.46
N LEU A 8 10.27 -0.64 0.61
CA LEU A 8 9.10 0.18 0.30
C LEU A 8 8.02 -0.62 -0.44
N LEU A 9 8.39 -1.40 -1.46
CA LEU A 9 7.44 -2.26 -2.17
C LEU A 9 6.83 -3.33 -1.24
N LYS A 10 7.63 -3.88 -0.32
CA LYS A 10 7.12 -4.78 0.71
C LYS A 10 6.12 -4.08 1.63
N ARG A 11 6.42 -2.87 2.10
CA ARG A 11 5.50 -2.07 2.93
C ARG A 11 4.17 -1.79 2.23
N VAL A 12 4.20 -1.39 0.96
CA VAL A 12 2.97 -1.19 0.17
C VAL A 12 2.16 -2.48 0.09
N THR A 13 2.83 -3.61 -0.15
CA THR A 13 2.16 -4.92 -0.27
C THR A 13 1.53 -5.34 1.06
N ASP A 14 2.26 -5.18 2.16
CA ASP A 14 1.78 -5.49 3.51
C ASP A 14 0.59 -4.59 3.90
N ALA A 15 0.66 -3.28 3.62
CA ALA A 15 -0.42 -2.34 3.90
C ALA A 15 -1.69 -2.65 3.08
N ARG A 16 -1.55 -3.04 1.81
CA ARG A 16 -2.67 -3.52 0.97
C ARG A 16 -3.30 -4.80 1.51
N ALA A 17 -2.48 -5.74 1.99
CA ALA A 17 -2.99 -6.97 2.60
C ALA A 17 -3.77 -6.66 3.88
N ALA A 18 -3.25 -5.79 4.74
CA ALA A 18 -3.93 -5.32 5.94
C ALA A 18 -5.24 -4.59 5.62
N LEU A 19 -5.27 -3.79 4.55
CA LEU A 19 -6.48 -3.13 4.06
C LEU A 19 -7.55 -4.15 3.66
N ALA A 20 -7.18 -5.15 2.84
CA ALA A 20 -8.08 -6.21 2.40
C ALA A 20 -8.62 -7.03 3.59
N GLU A 21 -7.76 -7.33 4.58
CA GLU A 21 -8.16 -8.00 5.82
C GLU A 21 -9.11 -7.15 6.64
N ALA A 22 -8.84 -5.85 6.82
CA ALA A 22 -9.70 -4.94 7.56
C ALA A 22 -11.08 -4.78 6.91
N VAL A 23 -11.14 -4.73 5.58
CA VAL A 23 -12.41 -4.77 4.83
C VAL A 23 -13.13 -6.09 5.07
N SER A 24 -12.42 -7.23 4.94
CA SER A 24 -13.02 -8.56 5.12
C SER A 24 -13.54 -8.80 6.52
N THR A 25 -12.88 -8.23 7.53
CA THR A 25 -13.25 -8.36 8.95
C THR A 25 -14.22 -7.26 9.40
N GLN A 26 -14.63 -6.35 8.50
CA GLN A 26 -15.45 -5.19 8.81
C GLN A 26 -14.91 -4.39 10.00
N ASN A 27 -13.58 -4.22 10.05
CA ASN A 27 -12.88 -3.52 11.12
C ASN A 27 -12.57 -2.07 10.68
N PRO A 28 -13.43 -1.09 11.01
CA PRO A 28 -13.23 0.30 10.57
C PRO A 28 -11.96 0.94 11.14
N PHE A 29 -11.53 0.51 12.34
CA PHE A 29 -10.29 0.99 12.95
C PHE A 29 -9.06 0.45 12.20
N GLY A 30 -9.05 -0.86 11.93
CA GLY A 30 -7.99 -1.49 11.12
C GLY A 30 -7.94 -0.95 9.70
N LEU A 31 -9.09 -0.56 9.13
CA LEU A 31 -9.18 0.03 7.80
C LEU A 31 -8.48 1.39 7.75
N SER A 32 -8.78 2.28 8.71
CA SER A 32 -8.14 3.60 8.78
C SER A 32 -6.63 3.47 8.96
N GLN A 33 -6.19 2.57 9.85
CA GLN A 33 -4.77 2.33 10.09
C GLN A 33 -4.06 1.81 8.83
N ALA A 34 -4.64 0.83 8.13
CA ALA A 34 -4.06 0.29 6.91
C ALA A 34 -4.01 1.32 5.77
N LEU A 35 -4.99 2.24 5.70
CA LEU A 35 -4.97 3.36 4.77
C LEU A 35 -3.82 4.33 5.06
N ASP A 36 -3.68 4.75 6.32
CA ASP A 36 -2.59 5.66 6.73
C ASP A 36 -1.21 5.06 6.41
N GLU A 37 -1.02 3.77 6.69
CA GLU A 37 0.21 3.04 6.38
C GLU A 37 0.46 2.93 4.86
N LEU A 38 -0.59 2.67 4.08
CA LEU A 38 -0.50 2.61 2.61
C LEU A 38 -0.12 3.98 2.03
N GLU A 39 -0.75 5.05 2.48
CA GLU A 39 -0.46 6.42 2.04
C GLU A 39 0.98 6.84 2.38
N GLU A 40 1.46 6.50 3.57
CA GLU A 40 2.84 6.77 3.96
C GLU A 40 3.83 5.99 3.07
N ALA A 41 3.58 4.70 2.84
CA ALA A 41 4.42 3.87 1.99
C ALA A 41 4.45 4.38 0.54
N LEU A 42 3.31 4.80 0.00
CA LEU A 42 3.19 5.40 -1.33
C LEU A 42 3.91 6.75 -1.42
N ARG A 43 3.82 7.57 -0.39
CA ARG A 43 4.53 8.86 -0.31
C ARG A 43 6.05 8.63 -0.33
N GLN A 44 6.54 7.75 0.53
CA GLN A 44 7.97 7.40 0.60
C GLN A 44 8.45 6.80 -0.72
N ALA A 45 7.64 5.95 -1.36
CA ALA A 45 7.94 5.42 -2.68
C ALA A 45 8.08 6.53 -3.73
N ARG A 46 7.13 7.46 -3.77
CA ARG A 46 7.18 8.60 -4.70
C ARG A 46 8.37 9.51 -4.47
N GLU A 47 8.70 9.79 -3.21
CA GLU A 47 9.88 10.56 -2.82
C GLU A 47 11.19 9.84 -3.20
N GLY A 48 11.20 8.51 -3.11
CA GLY A 48 12.32 7.65 -3.51
C GLY A 48 12.39 7.34 -5.01
N GLY A 49 11.49 7.89 -5.83
CA GLY A 49 11.41 7.58 -7.27
C GLY A 49 11.01 6.13 -7.56
N VAL A 50 10.37 5.46 -6.61
CA VAL A 50 9.86 4.10 -6.71
C VAL A 50 8.50 4.12 -7.39
N GLU A 51 8.42 3.47 -8.55
CA GLU A 51 7.14 3.27 -9.22
C GLU A 51 6.39 2.14 -8.50
N VAL A 52 5.30 2.51 -7.83
CA VAL A 52 4.42 1.54 -7.18
C VAL A 52 3.36 1.11 -8.16
N PRO A 53 3.25 -0.20 -8.47
CA PRO A 53 2.22 -0.66 -9.38
C PRO A 53 0.83 -0.40 -8.79
N PRO A 54 -0.10 0.20 -9.57
CA PRO A 54 -1.48 0.31 -9.13
C PRO A 54 -2.03 -1.09 -8.88
N GLU A 55 -2.84 -1.22 -7.83
CA GLU A 55 -3.65 -2.41 -7.63
C GLU A 55 -4.50 -2.59 -8.89
N SER A 56 -4.20 -3.64 -9.65
CA SER A 56 -4.82 -3.90 -10.95
C SER A 56 -6.33 -4.00 -10.74
N GLY A 57 -7.04 -2.94 -11.12
CA GLY A 57 -8.47 -2.77 -10.84
C GLY A 57 -9.09 -1.57 -11.57
N ASP A 58 -8.32 -0.56 -11.95
CA ASP A 58 -8.80 0.48 -12.86
C ASP A 58 -8.56 0.06 -14.32
N ARG A 59 -9.30 -0.94 -14.78
CA ARG A 59 -9.67 -0.97 -16.20
C ARG A 59 -10.71 0.12 -16.38
N VAL A 60 -10.26 1.33 -16.67
CA VAL A 60 -11.08 2.33 -17.36
C VAL A 60 -11.70 1.63 -18.57
N GLY A 61 -13.03 1.69 -18.65
CA GLY A 61 -13.86 0.95 -19.61
C GLY A 61 -13.62 1.30 -21.07
#